data_AF-W7WTH4-F1
#
_entry.id   AF-W7WTH4-F1
#
_cell.length_a   1.000
_cell.length_b   1.000
_cell.length_c   1.000
_cell.angle_alpha   90.00
_cell.angle_beta   90.00
_cell.angle_gamma   90.00
#
_symmetry.space_group_name_H-M   'P 1'
#
loop_
_entity.id
_entity.type
_entity.pdbx_description
1 polymer ?
#
loop_
_entity_poly.entity_id
_entity_poly.type
_entity_poly.pdbx_seq_one_letter_code
_entity_poly.pdbx_strand_id
1 'polypeptide(L)'
;MLKAFWTLAASGEMWQHVATSTWRAFAGLAIGGGLGLVLGLATGTFRTLETALDSTLQMVRNIPPLAMIPLVILWFGIDEGAKLFLVAFGVFFPVYLNTFHGIRAVDPALIEMARSYGLSGFALYRQVILPGALPNILVGLRFALGLMWVLLIVAETISAQAGIGYMTMNAREFLQTDVVLVGILLYALLGKLADLAAKALERWWLRWHPGYRSVP
;
A
#
# COMPACT_ATOMS: atom_id res chain seq x y z
N MET A 1 3.34 9.32 -30.62
CA MET A 1 3.34 8.20 -29.65
C MET A 1 4.33 7.08 -29.94
N LEU A 2 4.14 6.25 -30.99
CA LEU A 2 4.96 5.04 -31.22
C LEU A 2 6.46 5.32 -31.40
N LYS A 3 6.82 6.41 -32.09
CA LYS A 3 8.23 6.83 -32.24
C LYS A 3 8.84 7.28 -30.92
N ALA A 4 8.12 8.10 -30.14
CA ALA A 4 8.56 8.57 -28.81
C ALA A 4 8.75 7.40 -27.83
N PHE A 5 7.82 6.45 -27.82
CA PHE A 5 7.95 5.21 -27.05
C PHE A 5 9.17 4.41 -27.47
N TRP A 6 9.39 4.22 -28.78
CA TRP A 6 10.56 3.48 -29.28
C TRP A 6 11.87 4.20 -28.96
N THR A 7 11.95 5.53 -29.10
CA THR A 7 13.17 6.29 -28.79
C THR A 7 13.50 6.27 -27.30
N LEU A 8 12.48 6.39 -26.43
CA LEU A 8 12.68 6.31 -24.97
C LEU A 8 12.97 4.89 -24.49
N ALA A 9 12.34 3.88 -25.11
CA ALA A 9 12.62 2.48 -24.79
C ALA A 9 14.01 2.07 -25.26
N ALA A 10 14.47 2.60 -26.40
CA ALA A 10 15.82 2.37 -26.94
C ALA A 10 16.90 3.17 -26.20
N SER A 11 16.57 4.33 -25.61
CA SER A 11 17.53 5.13 -24.84
C SER A 11 17.83 4.55 -23.45
N GLY A 12 17.00 3.63 -22.93
CA GLY A 12 17.18 3.00 -21.61
C GLY A 12 16.82 3.89 -20.41
N GLU A 13 16.68 5.19 -20.62
CA GLU A 13 16.33 6.19 -19.61
C GLU A 13 14.92 5.95 -19.02
N MET A 14 13.98 5.51 -19.87
CA MET A 14 12.63 5.12 -19.43
C MET A 14 12.65 3.97 -18.42
N TRP A 15 13.53 2.98 -18.62
CA TRP A 15 13.63 1.83 -17.71
C TRP A 15 14.20 2.24 -16.35
N GLN A 16 15.13 3.20 -16.31
CA GLN A 16 15.64 3.75 -15.05
C GLN A 16 14.54 4.48 -14.27
N HIS A 17 13.72 5.30 -14.94
CA HIS A 17 12.58 5.96 -14.31
C HIS A 17 11.53 4.95 -13.81
N VAL A 18 11.22 3.92 -14.59
CA VAL A 18 10.32 2.85 -14.15
C VAL A 18 10.88 2.10 -12.95
N ALA A 19 12.17 1.76 -12.96
CA ALA A 19 12.81 1.04 -11.86
C ALA A 19 12.84 1.85 -10.57
N THR A 20 13.18 3.15 -10.64
CA THR A 20 13.19 4.05 -9.48
C THR A 20 11.79 4.23 -8.88
N SER A 21 10.76 4.48 -9.70
CA SER A 21 9.37 4.55 -9.24
C SER A 21 8.91 3.23 -8.61
N THR A 22 9.23 2.09 -9.24
CA THR A 22 8.88 0.76 -8.72
C THR A 22 9.54 0.50 -7.36
N TRP A 23 10.84 0.78 -7.24
CA TRP A 23 11.56 0.62 -5.98
C TRP A 23 10.95 1.46 -4.86
N ARG A 24 10.64 2.74 -5.12
CA ARG A 24 10.01 3.64 -4.15
C ARG A 24 8.64 3.15 -3.70
N ALA A 25 7.81 2.70 -4.64
CA ALA A 25 6.49 2.15 -4.34
C ALA A 25 6.60 0.97 -3.38
N PHE A 26 7.45 -0.01 -3.70
CA PHE A 26 7.59 -1.21 -2.88
C PHE A 26 8.30 -0.95 -1.54
N ALA A 27 9.29 -0.06 -1.50
CA ALA A 27 9.94 0.33 -0.24
C ALA A 27 8.96 1.08 0.69
N GLY A 28 8.20 2.03 0.16
CA GLY A 28 7.15 2.74 0.91
C GLY A 28 6.06 1.79 1.41
N LEU A 29 5.65 0.84 0.57
CA LEU A 29 4.71 -0.22 0.95
C LEU A 29 5.27 -1.13 2.05
N ALA A 30 6.52 -1.55 1.95
CA ALA A 30 7.15 -2.43 2.94
C ALA A 30 7.27 -1.75 4.30
N ILE A 31 7.68 -0.47 4.33
CA ILE A 31 7.81 0.30 5.56
C ILE A 31 6.44 0.62 6.14
N GLY A 32 5.58 1.32 5.38
CA GLY A 32 4.28 1.77 5.87
C GLY A 32 3.30 0.63 6.11
N GLY A 33 3.24 -0.33 5.18
CA GLY A 33 2.44 -1.54 5.32
C GLY A 33 2.96 -2.45 6.43
N GLY A 34 4.27 -2.61 6.58
CA GLY A 34 4.86 -3.37 7.68
C GLY A 34 4.53 -2.77 9.05
N LEU A 35 4.72 -1.44 9.20
CA LEU A 35 4.35 -0.73 10.42
C LEU A 35 2.84 -0.79 10.69
N GLY A 36 2.01 -0.61 9.65
CA GLY A 36 0.56 -0.70 9.74
C GLY A 36 0.09 -2.08 10.17
N LEU A 37 0.70 -3.13 9.62
CA LEU A 37 0.44 -4.52 10.00
C LEU A 37 0.83 -4.76 11.46
N VAL A 38 2.06 -4.44 11.85
CA VAL A 38 2.53 -4.64 13.23
C VAL A 38 1.65 -3.90 14.25
N LEU A 39 1.36 -2.62 13.99
CA LEU A 39 0.49 -1.84 14.87
C LEU A 39 -0.96 -2.34 14.86
N GLY A 40 -1.50 -2.72 13.71
CA GLY A 40 -2.87 -3.25 13.61
C GLY A 40 -3.01 -4.60 14.33
N LEU A 41 -1.99 -5.45 14.26
CA LEU A 41 -1.92 -6.70 15.01
C LEU A 41 -1.83 -6.45 16.52
N ALA A 42 -1.04 -5.46 16.95
CA ALA A 42 -0.89 -5.10 18.34
C ALA A 42 -2.17 -4.48 18.93
N THR A 43 -2.76 -3.46 18.28
CA THR A 43 -3.99 -2.81 18.77
C THR A 43 -5.21 -3.72 18.66
N GLY A 44 -5.25 -4.63 17.68
CA GLY A 44 -6.30 -5.63 17.56
C GLY A 44 -6.30 -6.63 18.72
N THR A 45 -5.12 -6.93 19.28
CA THR A 45 -4.95 -7.92 20.37
C THR A 45 -5.09 -7.29 21.76
N PHE A 46 -4.54 -6.08 21.95
CA PHE A 46 -4.48 -5.43 23.25
C PHE A 46 -5.52 -4.29 23.35
N ARG A 47 -6.58 -4.52 24.13
CA ARG A 47 -7.65 -3.54 24.37
C ARG A 47 -7.15 -2.23 25.00
N THR A 48 -6.09 -2.27 25.79
CA THR A 48 -5.45 -1.08 26.37
C THR A 48 -4.78 -0.21 25.30
N LEU A 49 -4.07 -0.84 24.35
CA LEU A 49 -3.42 -0.14 23.24
C LEU A 49 -4.44 0.44 22.28
N GLU A 50 -5.52 -0.29 21.99
CA GLU A 50 -6.65 0.25 21.23
C GLU A 50 -7.19 1.51 21.90
N THR A 51 -7.58 1.45 23.17
CA THR A 51 -8.24 2.60 23.83
C THR A 51 -7.31 3.83 23.86
N ALA A 52 -6.00 3.62 23.99
CA ALA A 52 -5.02 4.70 23.98
C ALA A 52 -4.74 5.25 22.58
N LEU A 53 -4.69 4.41 21.54
CA LEU A 53 -4.25 4.79 20.20
C LEU A 53 -5.41 5.10 19.25
N ASP A 54 -6.63 4.61 19.50
CA ASP A 54 -7.75 4.73 18.56
C ASP A 54 -8.10 6.19 18.27
N SER A 55 -8.23 7.02 19.32
CA SER A 55 -8.49 8.47 19.15
C SER A 55 -7.37 9.17 18.39
N THR A 56 -6.11 8.92 18.74
CA THR A 56 -4.95 9.52 18.08
C THR A 56 -4.86 9.11 16.61
N LEU A 57 -5.05 7.82 16.32
CA LEU A 57 -4.96 7.29 14.96
C LEU A 57 -6.11 7.77 14.07
N GLN A 58 -7.32 7.91 14.62
CA GLN A 58 -8.45 8.50 13.89
C GLN A 58 -8.19 9.98 13.57
N MET A 59 -7.61 10.73 14.50
CA MET A 59 -7.26 12.14 14.27
C MET A 59 -6.19 12.27 13.18
N VAL A 60 -5.12 11.48 13.25
CA VAL A 60 -4.03 11.51 12.25
C VAL A 60 -4.52 11.04 10.88
N ARG A 61 -5.41 10.04 10.82
CA ARG A 61 -6.01 9.55 9.57
C ARG A 61 -6.78 10.63 8.82
N ASN A 62 -7.41 11.57 9.53
CA ASN A 62 -8.18 12.63 8.91
C ASN A 62 -7.27 13.64 8.17
N ILE A 63 -5.97 13.63 8.44
CA ILE A 63 -4.99 14.46 7.73
C ILE A 63 -4.72 13.82 6.36
N PRO A 64 -5.06 14.48 5.25
CA PRO A 64 -4.74 13.94 3.92
C PRO A 64 -3.22 13.81 3.76
N PRO A 65 -2.69 12.66 3.32
CA PRO A 65 -1.25 12.52 3.04
C PRO A 65 -0.73 13.58 2.06
N LEU A 66 -1.58 14.02 1.14
CA LEU A 66 -1.28 15.07 0.17
C LEU A 66 -1.10 16.46 0.82
N ALA A 67 -1.80 16.75 1.91
CA ALA A 67 -1.66 18.03 2.63
C ALA A 67 -0.34 18.11 3.41
N MET A 68 0.29 16.95 3.69
CA MET A 68 1.58 16.87 4.38
C MET A 68 2.77 17.21 3.48
N ILE A 69 2.58 17.28 2.17
CA ILE A 69 3.69 17.43 1.20
C ILE A 69 4.64 18.60 1.55
N PRO A 70 4.17 19.84 1.77
CA PRO A 70 5.08 20.96 2.06
C PRO A 70 5.90 20.75 3.34
N LEU A 71 5.27 20.17 4.36
CA LEU A 71 5.90 19.92 5.66
C LEU A 71 6.92 18.77 5.57
N VAL A 72 6.62 17.72 4.81
CA VAL A 72 7.54 16.62 4.56
C VAL A 72 8.76 17.11 3.78
N ILE A 73 8.56 17.99 2.78
CA ILE A 73 9.66 18.62 2.05
C ILE A 73 10.51 19.49 2.98
N LEU A 74 9.90 20.21 3.91
CA LEU A 74 10.63 21.03 4.88
C LEU A 74 11.50 20.17 5.83
N TRP A 75 11.01 19.00 6.25
CA TRP A 75 11.72 18.12 7.18
C TRP A 75 12.78 17.24 6.53
N PHE A 76 12.43 16.62 5.40
CA PHE A 76 13.25 15.62 4.73
C PHE A 76 13.95 16.15 3.48
N GLY A 77 13.69 17.41 3.11
CA GLY A 77 14.16 17.97 1.85
C GLY A 77 13.40 17.42 0.64
N ILE A 78 13.98 17.62 -0.54
CA ILE A 78 13.51 17.09 -1.83
C ILE A 78 14.08 15.68 -2.13
N ASP A 79 14.71 15.07 -1.15
CA ASP A 79 15.38 13.78 -1.27
C ASP A 79 14.38 12.61 -1.33
N GLU A 80 14.92 11.41 -1.52
CA GLU A 80 14.17 10.15 -1.55
C GLU A 80 13.35 9.91 -0.27
N GLY A 81 13.80 10.43 0.88
CA GLY A 81 13.11 10.29 2.16
C GLY A 81 11.69 10.87 2.16
N ALA A 82 11.49 12.03 1.54
CA ALA A 82 10.18 12.69 1.47
C ALA A 82 9.15 11.83 0.71
N LYS A 83 9.56 11.28 -0.44
CA LYS A 83 8.74 10.40 -1.29
C LYS A 83 8.37 9.12 -0.56
N LEU A 84 9.34 8.46 0.06
CA LEU A 84 9.12 7.23 0.83
C LEU A 84 8.19 7.47 2.01
N PHE A 85 8.36 8.59 2.73
CA PHE A 85 7.51 8.94 3.86
C PHE A 85 6.06 9.14 3.43
N LEU A 86 5.80 9.88 2.35
CA LEU A 86 4.45 10.12 1.85
C LEU A 86 3.74 8.82 1.45
N VAL A 87 4.44 7.94 0.73
CA VAL A 87 3.89 6.64 0.34
C VAL A 87 3.66 5.77 1.57
N ALA A 88 4.64 5.67 2.48
CA ALA A 88 4.53 4.88 3.69
C ALA A 88 3.38 5.36 4.60
N PHE A 89 3.25 6.67 4.79
CA PHE A 89 2.18 7.28 5.58
C PHE A 89 0.81 6.99 4.96
N GLY A 90 0.69 7.08 3.63
CA GLY A 90 -0.56 6.79 2.95
C GLY A 90 -0.98 5.33 2.99
N VAL A 91 -0.04 4.40 2.82
CA VAL A 91 -0.33 2.96 2.86
C VAL A 91 -0.50 2.43 4.29
N PHE A 92 0.04 3.13 5.28
CA PHE A 92 -0.02 2.75 6.70
C PHE A 92 -1.46 2.60 7.20
N PHE A 93 -2.30 3.61 7.00
CA PHE A 93 -3.67 3.63 7.52
C PHE A 93 -4.56 2.51 6.98
N PRO A 94 -4.66 2.26 5.66
CA PRO A 94 -5.50 1.18 5.17
C PRO A 94 -5.01 -0.19 5.64
N VAL A 95 -3.70 -0.44 5.70
CA VAL A 95 -3.18 -1.72 6.22
C VAL A 95 -3.49 -1.85 7.72
N TYR A 96 -3.24 -0.80 8.50
CA TYR A 96 -3.55 -0.76 9.93
C TYR A 96 -5.02 -1.04 10.22
N LEU A 97 -5.93 -0.27 9.61
CA LEU A 97 -7.36 -0.37 9.89
C LEU A 97 -7.94 -1.71 9.47
N ASN A 98 -7.58 -2.20 8.29
CA ASN A 98 -8.08 -3.50 7.83
C ASN A 98 -7.51 -4.65 8.66
N THR A 99 -6.27 -4.55 9.15
CA THR A 99 -5.70 -5.54 10.06
C THR A 99 -6.42 -5.52 11.41
N PHE A 100 -6.64 -4.34 11.96
CA PHE A 100 -7.36 -4.15 13.23
C PHE A 100 -8.79 -4.67 13.14
N HIS A 101 -9.56 -4.23 12.14
CA HIS A 101 -10.92 -4.72 11.89
C HIS A 101 -10.93 -6.21 11.56
N GLY A 102 -9.89 -6.72 10.89
CA GLY A 102 -9.72 -8.13 10.61
C GLY A 102 -9.67 -8.99 11.86
N ILE A 103 -8.89 -8.57 12.87
CA ILE A 103 -8.82 -9.27 14.16
C ILE A 103 -10.16 -9.21 14.90
N ARG A 104 -10.85 -8.07 14.84
CA ARG A 104 -12.14 -7.89 15.55
C ARG A 104 -13.32 -8.57 14.90
N ALA A 105 -13.26 -8.78 13.59
CA ALA A 105 -14.30 -9.46 12.83
C ALA A 105 -14.22 -10.99 12.97
N VAL A 106 -13.20 -11.54 13.64
CA VAL A 106 -13.12 -12.98 13.90
C VAL A 106 -14.29 -13.40 14.80
N ASP A 107 -15.00 -14.45 14.37
CA ASP A 107 -16.18 -14.96 15.06
C ASP A 107 -15.85 -15.32 16.54
N PRO A 108 -16.51 -14.70 17.52
CA PRO A 108 -16.36 -15.05 18.93
C PRO A 108 -16.58 -16.54 19.22
N ALA A 109 -17.48 -17.20 18.47
CA ALA A 109 -17.74 -18.63 18.63
C ALA A 109 -16.52 -19.50 18.27
N LEU A 110 -15.75 -19.12 17.24
CA LEU A 110 -14.49 -19.80 16.90
C LEU A 110 -13.44 -19.63 18.00
N ILE A 111 -13.42 -18.46 18.65
CA ILE A 111 -12.52 -18.16 19.76
C ILE A 111 -12.90 -19.00 21.00
N GLU A 112 -14.19 -19.08 21.34
CA GLU A 112 -14.71 -19.88 22.45
C GLU A 112 -14.52 -21.38 22.23
N MET A 113 -14.77 -21.86 21.00
CA MET A 113 -14.51 -23.24 20.60
C MET A 113 -13.02 -23.58 20.81
N ALA A 114 -12.12 -22.75 20.29
CA ALA A 114 -10.68 -22.97 20.44
C ALA A 114 -10.22 -23.00 21.90
N ARG A 115 -10.78 -22.12 22.75
CA ARG A 115 -10.52 -22.15 24.20
C ARG A 115 -11.01 -23.44 24.85
N SER A 116 -12.17 -23.97 24.42
CA SER A 116 -12.69 -25.26 24.88
C SER A 116 -11.78 -26.43 24.50
N TYR A 117 -11.05 -26.33 23.38
CA TYR A 117 -10.01 -27.28 22.97
C TYR A 117 -8.65 -27.05 23.65
N GLY A 118 -8.56 -26.13 24.63
CA GLY A 118 -7.34 -25.87 25.40
C GLY A 118 -6.38 -24.86 24.75
N LEU A 119 -6.74 -24.22 23.64
CA LEU A 119 -5.92 -23.16 23.04
C LEU A 119 -6.02 -21.88 23.87
N SER A 120 -4.87 -21.37 24.33
CA SER A 120 -4.78 -20.10 25.06
C SER A 120 -3.59 -19.25 24.58
N GLY A 121 -3.67 -17.94 24.85
CA GLY A 121 -2.60 -16.98 24.57
C GLY A 121 -2.14 -16.97 23.10
N PHE A 122 -0.84 -17.18 22.89
CA PHE A 122 -0.21 -17.13 21.57
C PHE A 122 -0.67 -18.23 20.62
N ALA A 123 -1.04 -19.42 21.14
CA ALA A 123 -1.54 -20.51 20.32
C ALA A 123 -2.90 -20.17 19.70
N LEU A 124 -3.80 -19.60 20.51
CA LEU A 124 -5.10 -19.08 20.05
C LEU A 124 -4.91 -17.98 19.00
N TYR A 125 -3.95 -17.08 19.24
CA TYR A 125 -3.65 -15.99 18.32
C TYR A 125 -3.17 -16.49 16.95
N ARG A 126 -2.15 -17.37 16.93
CA ARG A 126 -1.54 -17.86 15.69
C ARG A 126 -2.44 -18.81 14.90
N GLN A 127 -3.28 -19.60 15.58
CA GLN A 127 -4.07 -20.65 14.93
C GLN A 127 -5.50 -20.24 14.58
N VAL A 128 -6.05 -19.22 15.24
CA VAL A 128 -7.47 -18.83 15.06
C VAL A 128 -7.58 -17.37 14.65
N ILE A 129 -6.99 -16.46 15.43
CA ILE A 129 -7.15 -15.02 15.21
C ILE A 129 -6.42 -14.57 13.95
N LEU A 130 -5.14 -14.90 13.80
CA LEU A 130 -4.33 -14.50 12.66
C LEU A 130 -4.86 -15.07 11.33
N PRO A 131 -5.23 -16.37 11.24
CA PRO A 131 -5.87 -16.89 10.04
C PRO A 131 -7.23 -16.25 9.78
N GLY A 132 -8.06 -16.06 10.81
CA GLY A 132 -9.37 -15.41 10.68
C GLY A 132 -9.30 -13.96 10.21
N ALA A 133 -8.26 -13.22 10.60
CA ALA A 133 -8.01 -11.84 10.18
C ALA A 133 -7.38 -11.71 8.79
N LEU A 134 -6.76 -12.78 8.28
CA LEU A 134 -6.02 -12.80 7.02
C LEU A 134 -6.79 -12.26 5.81
N PRO A 135 -8.09 -12.59 5.59
CA PRO A 135 -8.86 -12.03 4.48
C PRO A 135 -8.92 -10.50 4.52
N ASN A 136 -9.18 -9.92 5.70
CA ASN A 136 -9.23 -8.47 5.87
C ASN A 136 -7.85 -7.83 5.71
N ILE A 137 -6.78 -8.45 6.23
CA ILE A 137 -5.41 -7.97 6.03
C ILE A 137 -5.08 -7.87 4.53
N LEU A 138 -5.48 -8.87 3.74
CA LEU A 138 -5.26 -8.89 2.29
C LEU A 138 -6.07 -7.81 1.56
N VAL A 139 -7.31 -7.54 1.99
CA VAL A 139 -8.10 -6.41 1.49
C VAL A 139 -7.41 -5.08 1.76
N GLY A 140 -6.87 -4.90 2.98
CA GLY A 140 -6.08 -3.72 3.34
C GLY A 140 -4.83 -3.55 2.49
N LEU A 141 -4.07 -4.63 2.27
CA LEU A 141 -2.90 -4.64 1.42
C LEU A 141 -3.25 -4.29 -0.04
N ARG A 142 -4.36 -4.84 -0.55
CA ARG A 142 -4.83 -4.54 -1.91
C ARG A 142 -5.22 -3.08 -2.08
N PHE A 143 -5.91 -2.52 -1.09
CA PHE A 143 -6.24 -1.09 -1.09
C PHE A 143 -4.97 -0.23 -1.04
N ALA A 144 -4.00 -0.61 -0.20
CA ALA A 144 -2.71 0.05 -0.10
C ALA A 144 -1.92 0.00 -1.42
N LEU A 145 -1.93 -1.12 -2.14
CA LEU A 145 -1.30 -1.24 -3.46
C LEU A 145 -1.89 -0.29 -4.51
N GLY A 146 -3.19 -0.03 -4.47
CA GLY A 146 -3.81 0.97 -5.34
C GLY A 146 -3.41 2.40 -4.94
N LEU A 147 -3.47 2.68 -3.63
CA LEU A 147 -3.21 4.00 -3.08
C LEU A 147 -1.73 4.41 -3.21
N MET A 148 -0.80 3.46 -3.13
CA MET A 148 0.64 3.74 -3.25
C MET A 148 1.00 4.38 -4.59
N TRP A 149 0.39 3.91 -5.69
CA TRP A 149 0.67 4.46 -7.03
C TRP A 149 0.18 5.88 -7.16
N VAL A 150 -1.04 6.16 -6.67
CA VAL A 150 -1.62 7.51 -6.70
C VAL A 150 -0.74 8.48 -5.91
N LEU A 151 -0.31 8.10 -4.71
CA LEU A 151 0.57 8.95 -3.90
C LEU A 151 1.96 9.10 -4.49
N LEU A 152 2.52 8.02 -5.05
CA LEU A 152 3.83 8.09 -5.70
C LEU A 152 3.81 9.02 -6.91
N ILE A 153 2.77 8.96 -7.75
CA ILE A 153 2.60 9.88 -8.89
C ILE A 153 2.66 11.33 -8.41
N VAL A 154 1.89 11.67 -7.38
CA VAL A 154 1.83 13.05 -6.87
C VAL A 154 3.15 13.46 -6.19
N ALA A 155 3.77 12.56 -5.43
CA ALA A 155 5.06 12.83 -4.80
C ALA A 155 6.17 13.06 -5.85
N GLU A 156 6.14 12.31 -6.95
CA GLU A 156 7.12 12.44 -8.02
C GLU A 156 6.94 13.68 -8.88
N THR A 157 5.71 14.17 -9.07
CA THR A 157 5.47 15.37 -9.89
C THR A 157 5.89 16.67 -9.22
N ILE A 158 5.99 16.68 -7.89
CA ILE A 158 6.26 17.90 -7.11
C ILE A 158 7.75 18.05 -6.77
N SER A 159 8.46 16.95 -6.46
CA SER A 159 9.83 17.04 -5.92
C SER A 159 10.72 15.83 -6.26
N ALA A 160 10.53 15.21 -7.42
CA ALA A 160 11.48 14.19 -7.89
C ALA A 160 12.42 14.74 -8.97
N GLN A 161 13.64 14.21 -8.99
CA GLN A 161 14.64 14.43 -10.05
C GLN A 161 14.73 13.22 -11.00
N ALA A 162 13.97 12.16 -10.73
CA ALA A 162 13.90 10.93 -11.50
C ALA A 162 12.58 10.21 -11.19
N GLY A 163 12.06 9.42 -12.12
CA GLY A 163 10.82 8.66 -11.94
C GLY A 163 9.84 8.96 -13.06
N ILE A 164 8.80 8.13 -13.19
CA ILE A 164 7.80 8.30 -14.25
C ILE A 164 7.04 9.62 -14.06
N GLY A 165 6.79 10.05 -12.82
CA GLY A 165 6.13 11.32 -12.52
C GLY A 165 6.97 12.55 -12.85
N TYR A 166 8.29 12.46 -12.69
CA TYR A 166 9.23 13.48 -13.14
C TYR A 166 9.28 13.55 -14.67
N MET A 167 9.37 12.40 -15.34
CA MET A 167 9.41 12.31 -16.80
C MET A 167 8.15 12.92 -17.45
N THR A 168 6.96 12.63 -16.92
CA THR A 168 5.71 13.24 -17.41
C THR A 168 5.64 14.73 -17.13
N MET A 169 6.14 15.19 -15.99
CA MET A 169 6.18 16.61 -15.65
C MET A 169 7.11 17.39 -16.59
N ASN A 170 8.31 16.87 -16.83
CA ASN A 170 9.27 17.44 -17.77
C ASN A 170 8.71 17.47 -19.20
N ALA A 171 8.13 16.36 -19.66
CA ALA A 171 7.48 16.28 -20.96
C ALA A 171 6.32 17.29 -21.12
N ARG A 172 5.56 17.53 -20.04
CA ARG A 172 4.48 18.51 -20.01
C ARG A 172 5.00 19.93 -20.19
N GLU A 173 6.13 20.27 -19.58
CA GLU A 173 6.76 21.59 -19.71
C GLU A 173 7.18 21.89 -21.16
N PHE A 174 7.66 20.87 -21.88
CA PHE A 174 8.00 20.98 -23.30
C PHE A 174 6.82 20.72 -24.26
N LEU A 175 5.57 20.67 -23.75
CA LEU A 175 4.36 20.37 -24.54
C LEU A 175 4.45 19.06 -25.35
N GLN A 176 5.27 18.11 -24.91
CA GLN A 176 5.44 16.80 -25.53
C GLN A 176 4.34 15.85 -25.08
N THR A 177 3.12 16.08 -25.57
CA THR A 177 1.92 15.29 -25.23
C THR A 177 2.11 13.79 -25.48
N ASP A 178 2.92 13.44 -26.48
CA ASP A 178 3.31 12.07 -26.79
C ASP A 178 3.99 11.36 -25.61
N VAL A 179 4.94 12.01 -24.95
CA VAL A 179 5.71 11.43 -23.83
C VAL A 179 4.86 11.42 -22.55
N VAL A 180 4.02 12.44 -22.36
CA VAL A 180 3.04 12.47 -21.26
C VAL A 180 2.10 11.25 -21.34
N LEU A 181 1.59 10.94 -22.53
CA LEU A 181 0.71 9.80 -22.73
C LEU A 181 1.43 8.46 -22.52
N VAL A 182 2.71 8.35 -22.90
CA VAL A 182 3.53 7.18 -22.58
C VAL A 182 3.66 6.98 -21.06
N GLY A 183 3.92 8.05 -20.30
CA GLY A 183 4.01 7.94 -18.84
C GLY A 183 2.69 7.54 -18.17
N ILE A 184 1.55 8.04 -18.65
CA ILE A 184 0.22 7.61 -18.19
C ILE A 184 0.01 6.12 -18.48
N LEU A 185 0.35 5.65 -19.69
CA LEU A 185 0.25 4.24 -20.04
C LEU A 185 1.16 3.35 -19.19
N LEU A 186 2.36 3.83 -18.84
CA LEU A 186 3.27 3.11 -17.94
C LEU A 186 2.70 2.99 -16.54
N TYR A 187 2.14 4.05 -15.97
CA TYR A 187 1.46 3.98 -14.69
C TYR A 187 0.23 3.07 -14.72
N ALA A 188 -0.56 3.11 -15.79
CA ALA A 188 -1.69 2.21 -15.97
C ALA A 188 -1.24 0.74 -16.04
N LEU A 189 -0.13 0.46 -16.72
CA LEU A 189 0.45 -0.88 -16.82
C LEU A 189 0.97 -1.35 -15.46
N LEU A 190 1.76 -0.53 -14.76
CA LEU A 190 2.30 -0.85 -13.43
C LEU A 190 1.19 -1.05 -12.39
N GLY A 191 0.18 -0.18 -12.39
CA GLY A 191 -0.99 -0.32 -11.55
C GLY A 191 -1.76 -1.60 -11.83
N LYS A 192 -1.95 -1.96 -13.11
CA LYS A 192 -2.60 -3.22 -13.50
C LYS A 192 -1.77 -4.44 -13.08
N LEU A 193 -0.45 -4.40 -13.24
CA LEU A 193 0.44 -5.47 -12.80
C LEU A 193 0.40 -5.64 -11.27
N ALA A 194 0.39 -4.54 -10.53
CA ALA A 194 0.27 -4.57 -9.07
C ALA A 194 -1.10 -5.11 -8.62
N ASP A 195 -2.21 -4.72 -9.25
CA ASP A 195 -3.54 -5.26 -8.95
C ASP A 195 -3.66 -6.75 -9.31
N LEU A 196 -3.06 -7.17 -10.43
CA LEU A 196 -2.98 -8.59 -10.79
C LEU A 196 -2.16 -9.40 -9.77
N ALA A 197 -1.02 -8.87 -9.33
CA ALA A 197 -0.21 -9.47 -8.28
C ALA A 197 -0.97 -9.56 -6.96
N ALA A 198 -1.70 -8.50 -6.57
CA ALA A 198 -2.55 -8.48 -5.39
C ALA A 198 -3.64 -9.57 -5.47
N LYS A 199 -4.37 -9.64 -6.59
CA LYS A 199 -5.41 -10.66 -6.83
C LYS A 199 -4.86 -12.07 -6.88
N ALA A 200 -3.64 -12.26 -7.37
CA ALA A 200 -2.97 -13.55 -7.37
C ALA A 200 -2.60 -13.98 -5.94
N LEU A 201 -2.06 -13.06 -5.14
CA LEU A 201 -1.73 -13.29 -3.74
C LEU A 201 -3.00 -13.59 -2.92
N GLU A 202 -4.06 -12.80 -3.12
CA GLU A 202 -5.38 -12.98 -2.51
C GLU A 202 -5.93 -14.38 -2.82
N ARG A 203 -5.95 -14.78 -4.10
CA ARG A 203 -6.42 -16.10 -4.52
C ARG A 203 -5.55 -17.25 -4.02
N TRP A 204 -4.26 -17.04 -3.77
CA TRP A 204 -3.37 -18.08 -3.27
C TRP A 204 -3.49 -18.28 -1.76
N TRP A 205 -3.63 -17.18 -1.01
CA TRP A 205 -3.74 -17.20 0.46
C TRP A 205 -5.15 -17.50 0.95
N LEU A 206 -6.18 -17.13 0.18
CA LEU A 206 -7.59 -17.36 0.53
C LEU A 206 -8.22 -18.58 -0.16
N ARG A 207 -7.41 -19.50 -0.72
CA ARG A 207 -7.89 -20.77 -1.29
C ARG A 207 -8.78 -21.58 -0.34
N TRP A 208 -8.60 -21.39 0.96
CA TRP A 208 -9.34 -22.09 2.01
C TRP A 208 -10.68 -21.42 2.38
N HIS A 209 -10.90 -20.14 2.05
CA HIS A 209 -12.07 -19.39 2.53
C HIS A 209 -13.33 -19.68 1.67
N PRO A 210 -14.47 -20.11 2.26
CA PRO A 210 -15.65 -20.60 1.51
C PRO A 210 -16.28 -19.59 0.54
N GLY A 211 -16.14 -18.28 0.79
CA GLY A 211 -16.70 -17.22 -0.06
C GLY A 211 -15.98 -16.97 -1.39
N TYR A 212 -14.80 -17.57 -1.60
CA TYR A 212 -14.01 -17.44 -2.83
C TYR A 212 -13.95 -18.72 -3.68
N ARG A 213 -14.70 -19.77 -3.28
CA ARG A 213 -15.00 -20.86 -4.21
C ARG A 213 -15.92 -20.29 -5.28
N SER A 214 -15.36 -20.06 -6.47
CA SER A 214 -16.15 -19.90 -7.69
C SER A 214 -17.18 -21.02 -7.72
N VAL A 215 -18.45 -20.64 -7.53
CA VAL A 215 -19.58 -21.53 -7.78
C VAL A 215 -19.43 -21.98 -9.24
N PRO A 216 -19.46 -23.31 -9.51
CA PRO A 216 -19.30 -23.85 -10.86
C PRO A 216 -20.38 -23.38 -11.82
#